data_AF-A0A947BND5-F1
#
_entry.id   AF-A0A947BND5-F1
#
_cell.length_a   1.000
_cell.length_b   1.000
_cell.length_c   1.000
_cell.angle_alpha   90.00
_cell.angle_beta   90.00
_cell.angle_gamma   90.00
#
_symmetry.space_group_name_H-M   'P 1'
#
loop_
_entity.id
_entity.type
_entity.pdbx_description
1 polymer ?
#
loop_
_entity_poly.entity_id
_entity_poly.type
_entity_poly.pdbx_seq_one_letter_code
_entity_poly.pdbx_strand_id
1 'polypeptide(L)'
;MNVNMIHGKQDFDKDPVAHQASIEDQVPIIDIAELLVDSNSSAARESVDKIASACSSWGFFQVINHGIAAALVEDVWRQTRAFFAQPGEIKMSVLRSRENPWG
;
A
#
# COMPACT_ATOMS: atom_id res chain seq x y z
N MET A 1 39.93 -6.40 -21.87
CA MET A 1 38.99 -5.30 -21.59
C MET A 1 38.34 -5.61 -20.26
N ASN A 2 38.70 -4.87 -19.20
CA ASN A 2 38.16 -5.07 -17.85
C ASN A 2 36.83 -4.30 -17.73
N VAL A 3 35.76 -5.01 -17.37
CA VAL A 3 34.47 -4.40 -17.02
C VAL A 3 34.44 -4.29 -15.51
N ASN A 4 34.58 -3.07 -14.98
CA ASN A 4 34.54 -2.83 -13.53
C ASN A 4 33.08 -2.93 -13.05
N MET A 5 32.86 -3.82 -12.09
CA MET A 5 31.62 -4.00 -11.33
C MET A 5 31.36 -2.77 -10.45
N ILE A 6 30.24 -2.06 -10.67
CA ILE A 6 29.73 -1.06 -9.73
C ILE A 6 28.75 -1.73 -8.75
N HIS A 7 29.27 -2.39 -7.72
CA HIS A 7 28.45 -2.77 -6.56
C HIS A 7 28.40 -1.60 -5.57
N GLY A 8 27.61 -0.58 -5.90
CA GLY A 8 27.13 0.37 -4.89
C GLY A 8 25.90 -0.23 -4.21
N LYS A 9 26.04 -0.83 -3.03
CA LYS A 9 24.89 -1.07 -2.15
C LYS A 9 24.47 0.30 -1.61
N GLN A 10 23.48 0.91 -2.25
CA GLN A 10 22.84 2.09 -1.69
C GLN A 10 22.09 1.64 -0.43
N ASP A 11 22.60 2.08 0.73
CA ASP A 11 22.09 1.73 2.05
C ASP A 11 20.99 2.73 2.40
N PHE A 12 19.77 2.47 1.90
CA PHE A 12 18.61 3.37 2.01
C PHE A 12 18.18 3.64 3.46
N ASP A 13 18.67 2.85 4.41
CA ASP A 13 18.43 3.04 5.86
C ASP A 13 19.22 4.22 6.46
N LYS A 14 20.15 4.82 5.71
CA LYS A 14 20.98 5.95 6.18
C LYS A 14 20.49 7.33 5.74
N ASP A 15 19.48 7.39 4.89
CA ASP A 15 18.87 8.68 4.56
C ASP A 15 18.09 9.17 5.79
N PRO A 16 18.42 10.35 6.35
CA PRO A 16 17.69 10.87 7.49
C PRO A 16 16.22 11.01 7.08
N VAL A 17 15.33 10.30 7.78
CA VAL A 17 13.88 10.52 7.67
C VAL A 17 13.68 12.00 7.99
N ALA A 18 13.40 12.79 6.94
CA ALA A 18 13.33 14.23 7.06
C ALA A 18 12.34 14.57 8.18
N HIS A 19 12.81 15.29 9.19
CA HIS A 19 11.94 15.91 10.19
C HIS A 19 11.32 17.17 9.55
N GLN A 20 10.56 16.94 8.47
CA GLN A 20 9.68 17.91 7.84
C GLN A 20 8.35 17.81 8.57
N ALA A 21 7.60 18.90 8.74
CA ALA A 21 6.22 18.86 9.24
C ALA A 21 5.51 17.62 8.67
N SER A 22 4.95 16.78 9.54
CA SER A 22 4.54 15.41 9.25
C SER A 22 3.84 15.34 7.89
N ILE A 23 4.41 14.59 6.95
CA ILE A 23 3.69 14.23 5.70
C ILE A 23 2.32 13.62 6.04
N GLU A 24 2.20 13.03 7.23
CA GLU A 24 0.99 12.49 7.85
C GLU A 24 -0.15 13.52 7.97
N ASP A 25 0.14 14.81 8.12
CA ASP A 25 -0.88 15.88 8.15
C ASP A 25 -1.33 16.34 6.76
N GLN A 26 -0.72 15.80 5.69
CA GLN A 26 -0.98 16.23 4.32
C GLN A 26 -1.66 15.17 3.44
N VAL A 27 -1.53 13.88 3.75
CA VAL A 27 -2.17 12.82 2.95
C VAL A 27 -3.68 12.78 3.22
N PRO A 28 -4.55 12.90 2.19
CA PRO A 28 -5.98 12.88 2.40
C PRO A 28 -6.47 11.57 3.05
N ILE A 29 -7.29 11.68 4.09
CA ILE A 29 -8.02 10.57 4.71
C ILE A 29 -9.48 10.71 4.31
N ILE A 30 -10.05 9.68 3.68
CA ILE A 30 -11.40 9.71 3.12
C ILE A 30 -12.27 8.65 3.81
N ASP A 31 -13.35 9.10 4.43
CA ASP A 31 -14.38 8.22 4.95
C ASP A 31 -15.29 7.74 3.80
N ILE A 32 -15.41 6.41 3.67
CA ILE A 32 -16.22 5.77 2.64
C ILE A 32 -17.41 5.00 3.20
N ALA A 33 -17.74 5.14 4.50
CA ALA A 33 -18.86 4.44 5.13
C ALA A 33 -20.16 4.61 4.33
N GLU A 34 -20.43 5.84 3.92
CA GLU A 34 -21.68 6.19 3.24
C GLU A 34 -21.79 5.53 1.84
N LEU A 35 -20.67 5.32 1.15
CA LEU A 35 -20.65 4.60 -0.13
C LEU A 35 -21.10 3.15 0.00
N LEU A 36 -20.97 2.56 1.20
CA LEU A 36 -21.40 1.20 1.50
C LEU A 36 -22.86 1.11 1.94
N VAL A 37 -23.45 2.24 2.38
CA VAL A 37 -24.82 2.31 2.91
C VAL A 37 -25.80 2.80 1.84
N ASP A 38 -25.58 3.99 1.29
CA ASP A 38 -26.38 4.58 0.21
C ASP A 38 -25.49 5.39 -0.73
N SER A 39 -25.10 4.77 -1.85
CA SER A 39 -24.25 5.40 -2.87
C SER A 39 -24.89 6.59 -3.58
N ASN A 40 -26.19 6.83 -3.41
CA ASN A 40 -26.90 7.96 -3.99
C ASN A 40 -27.09 9.13 -3.01
N SER A 41 -26.62 9.03 -1.77
CA SER A 41 -26.74 10.11 -0.80
C SER A 41 -25.82 11.28 -1.14
N SER A 42 -26.07 12.45 -0.55
CA SER A 42 -25.18 13.61 -0.74
C SER A 42 -23.79 13.38 -0.15
N ALA A 43 -23.72 12.67 0.97
CA ALA A 43 -22.44 12.34 1.62
C ALA A 43 -21.62 11.32 0.81
N ALA A 44 -22.27 10.35 0.16
CA ALA A 44 -21.59 9.46 -0.79
C ALA A 44 -20.97 10.23 -1.95
N ARG A 45 -21.71 11.21 -2.54
CA ARG A 45 -21.17 12.07 -3.60
C ARG A 45 -19.97 12.89 -3.12
N GLU A 46 -20.01 13.43 -1.90
CA GLU A 46 -18.87 14.16 -1.32
C GLU A 46 -17.63 13.26 -1.18
N SER A 47 -17.78 12.01 -0.74
CA SER A 47 -16.66 11.05 -0.69
C SER A 47 -16.09 10.77 -2.08
N VAL A 48 -16.93 10.66 -3.12
CA VAL A 48 -16.47 10.50 -4.52
C VAL A 48 -15.68 11.73 -4.99
N ASP A 49 -16.17 12.94 -4.71
CA ASP A 49 -15.49 14.18 -5.09
C ASP A 49 -14.12 14.31 -4.40
N LYS A 50 -14.03 13.91 -3.12
CA LYS A 50 -12.76 13.84 -2.38
C LYS A 50 -11.81 12.82 -3.00
N ILE A 51 -12.30 11.64 -3.41
CA ILE A 51 -11.48 10.63 -4.09
C ILE A 51 -10.95 11.19 -5.42
N ALA A 52 -11.82 11.80 -6.23
CA ALA A 52 -11.43 12.39 -7.52
C ALA A 52 -10.38 13.50 -7.34
N SER A 53 -10.55 14.36 -6.33
CA SER A 53 -9.59 15.40 -5.99
C SER A 53 -8.25 14.83 -5.53
N ALA A 54 -8.26 13.83 -4.63
CA ALA A 54 -7.05 13.18 -4.14
C ALA A 54 -6.30 12.45 -5.25
N CYS A 55 -7.00 11.73 -6.14
CA CYS A 55 -6.39 11.11 -7.32
C CYS A 55 -5.69 12.13 -8.22
N SER A 56 -6.28 13.31 -8.41
CA SER A 56 -5.79 14.32 -9.36
C SER A 56 -4.68 15.21 -8.79
N SER A 57 -4.70 15.46 -7.48
CA SER A 57 -3.75 16.37 -6.81
C SER A 57 -2.62 15.65 -6.07
N TRP A 58 -2.91 14.49 -5.48
CA TRP A 58 -1.96 13.69 -4.71
C TRP A 58 -1.54 12.41 -5.41
N GLY A 59 -2.45 11.75 -6.12
CA GLY A 59 -2.27 10.39 -6.64
C GLY A 59 -2.32 9.30 -5.54
N PHE A 60 -2.58 9.67 -4.28
CA PHE A 60 -2.64 8.78 -3.13
C PHE A 60 -3.57 9.34 -2.04
N PHE A 61 -4.24 8.45 -1.30
CA PHE A 61 -5.07 8.77 -0.13
C PHE A 61 -5.28 7.53 0.73
N GLN A 62 -5.69 7.74 1.98
CA GLN A 62 -6.10 6.68 2.91
C GLN A 62 -7.62 6.59 2.95
N VAL A 63 -8.17 5.39 3.12
CA VAL A 63 -9.62 5.19 3.34
C VAL A 63 -9.88 4.67 4.75
N ILE A 64 -10.94 5.18 5.38
CA ILE A 64 -11.45 4.69 6.66
C ILE A 64 -12.90 4.22 6.51
N ASN A 65 -13.36 3.42 7.47
CA ASN A 65 -14.71 2.83 7.46
C ASN A 65 -15.02 2.05 6.18
N HIS A 66 -14.01 1.39 5.62
CA HIS A 66 -14.09 0.59 4.38
C HIS A 66 -14.87 -0.72 4.52
N GLY A 67 -15.43 -1.02 5.69
CA GLY A 67 -16.25 -2.22 5.93
C GLY A 67 -15.50 -3.55 5.97
N ILE A 68 -14.17 -3.54 5.85
CA ILE A 68 -13.36 -4.77 5.97
C ILE A 68 -13.20 -5.07 7.46
N ALA A 69 -13.55 -6.29 7.86
CA ALA A 69 -13.45 -6.72 9.25
C ALA A 69 -12.00 -6.66 9.75
N ALA A 70 -11.79 -6.08 10.93
CA ALA A 70 -10.46 -5.98 11.55
C ALA A 70 -9.80 -7.37 11.70
N ALA A 71 -10.58 -8.40 12.03
CA ALA A 71 -10.08 -9.77 12.12
C ALA A 71 -9.49 -10.29 10.80
N LEU A 72 -10.06 -9.90 9.64
CA LEU A 72 -9.52 -10.27 8.34
C LEU A 72 -8.18 -9.56 8.07
N VAL A 73 -8.08 -8.29 8.44
CA VAL A 73 -6.82 -7.53 8.32
C VAL A 73 -5.72 -8.16 9.17
N GLU A 74 -6.03 -8.52 10.43
CA GLU A 74 -5.10 -9.22 11.32
C GLU A 74 -4.68 -10.60 10.78
N ASP A 75 -5.63 -11.33 10.20
CA ASP A 75 -5.38 -12.62 9.56
C ASP A 75 -4.43 -12.48 8.36
N VAL A 76 -4.64 -11.49 7.50
CA VAL A 76 -3.75 -11.19 6.38
C VAL A 76 -2.34 -10.92 6.90
N TRP A 77 -2.19 -10.03 7.90
CA TRP A 77 -0.88 -9.73 8.47
C TRP A 77 -0.21 -10.95 9.11
N ARG A 78 -0.97 -11.81 9.79
CA ARG A 78 -0.45 -13.07 10.35
C ARG A 78 0.09 -13.98 9.24
N GLN A 79 -0.66 -14.18 8.17
CA GLN A 79 -0.25 -15.04 7.06
C GLN A 79 0.94 -14.45 6.29
N THR A 80 0.96 -13.14 6.05
CA THR A 80 2.10 -12.44 5.43
C THR A 80 3.37 -12.69 6.24
N ARG A 81 3.33 -12.49 7.57
CA ARG A 81 4.49 -12.77 8.44
C ARG A 81 4.91 -14.24 8.38
N ALA A 82 3.96 -15.16 8.44
CA ALA A 82 4.24 -16.61 8.40
C ALA A 82 4.90 -17.03 7.07
N PHE A 83 4.45 -16.48 5.94
CA PHE A 83 5.05 -16.74 4.63
C PHE A 83 6.46 -16.17 4.52
N PHE A 84 6.68 -14.91 4.90
CA PHE A 84 8.00 -14.28 4.77
C PHE A 84 9.06 -14.84 5.73
N ALA A 85 8.63 -15.52 6.81
CA ALA A 85 9.49 -16.28 7.71
C ALA A 85 9.97 -17.63 7.14
N GLN A 86 9.39 -18.12 6.03
CA GLN A 86 9.83 -19.37 5.38
C GLN A 86 11.22 -19.24 4.74
N PRO A 87 11.91 -20.38 4.47
CA PRO A 87 13.15 -20.40 3.71
C PRO A 87 13.03 -19.72 2.35
N GLY A 88 14.17 -19.24 1.84
CA GLY A 88 14.23 -18.53 0.55
C GLY A 88 13.69 -19.38 -0.59
N GLU A 89 14.00 -20.66 -0.62
CA GLU A 89 13.58 -21.61 -1.65
C GLU A 89 12.05 -21.68 -1.78
N ILE A 90 11.35 -21.71 -0.64
CA ILE A 90 9.88 -21.74 -0.61
C ILE A 90 9.32 -20.44 -1.18
N LYS A 91 9.85 -19.29 -0.78
CA LYS A 91 9.39 -17.98 -1.28
C LYS A 91 9.72 -17.78 -2.77
N MET A 92 10.83 -18.32 -3.24
CA MET A 92 11.25 -18.25 -4.64
C MET A 92 10.47 -19.21 -5.54
N SER A 93 9.86 -20.25 -4.99
CA SER A 93 9.03 -21.19 -5.75
C SER A 93 7.76 -20.55 -6.32
N VAL A 94 7.29 -19.44 -5.75
CA VAL A 94 6.10 -18.67 -6.16
C VAL A 94 6.48 -17.38 -6.92
N LEU A 95 7.67 -17.34 -7.53
CA LEU A 95 8.03 -16.21 -8.38
C LEU A 95 7.16 -16.16 -9.62
N ARG A 96 6.80 -14.94 -10.01
CA ARG A 96 6.14 -14.69 -11.29
C ARG A 96 7.05 -15.12 -12.44
N SER A 97 6.54 -16.02 -13.27
CA SER A 97 7.16 -16.47 -14.51
C SER A 97 6.15 -16.45 -15.65
N ARG A 98 6.57 -16.80 -16.87
CA ARG A 98 5.65 -16.96 -17.99
C ARG A 98 4.65 -18.09 -17.74
N GLU A 99 5.09 -19.15 -17.08
CA GLU A 99 4.33 -20.35 -16.72
C GLU A 99 3.51 -20.13 -15.43
N ASN A 100 3.94 -19.19 -14.59
CA ASN A 100 3.25 -18.78 -13.37
C ASN A 100 3.03 -17.25 -13.35
N PRO A 101 2.05 -16.71 -14.09
CA PRO A 101 1.91 -15.27 -14.29
C PRO A 101 1.47 -14.51 -13.03
N TRP A 102 0.87 -15.21 -12.06
CA TRP A 102 0.35 -14.59 -10.85
C TRP A 102 1.33 -14.67 -9.67
N GLY A 103 2.29 -15.60 -9.72
CA GLY A 103 3.13 -15.96 -8.59
C GLY A 103 2.49 -17.07 -7.78
#